data_AF-D7WBK5-F1
#
_entry.id   AF-D7WBK5-F1
#
_cell.length_a   1.000
_cell.length_b   1.000
_cell.length_c   1.000
_cell.angle_alpha   90.00
_cell.angle_beta   90.00
_cell.angle_gamma   90.00
#
_symmetry.space_group_name_H-M   'P 1'
#
loop_
_entity.id
_entity.type
_entity.pdbx_description
1 polymer ?
#
loop_
_entity_poly.entity_id
_entity_poly.type
_entity_poly.pdbx_seq_one_letter_code
_entity_poly.pdbx_strand_id
1 'polypeptide(L)'
;MPDQPGQPDQPYREAQDRMRHTPSPEEPAAPLPAGEAGPLNDQGSPEFNVGGVERALSPKEQLEQLISYMNATYPAPDTPPPWEGGTGDPAEADRYMGHLADRITHASMLMLGSGLDHTMPGVAYGMNIAKIRDLPALSDIPDTPGEPELLARVFVPSSPTRRWAVSLHPGGLWRGSGISLEQHWRPDVAAAAELSGTTILDLDYPLLPGATLDEVVSSVHKALDYVAAQEPASVTLWGAGSGAALAVLAAEQRSVDGLVLTNPGLGSVDKLPAELRGNRTVPAPSAWPRTLVQTALYDDTTPHPTTTEAHNATVIEYHSTHTIATPEESRRRICDVADFLAAVDATNPY
;
A
#
# COMPACT_ATOMS: atom_id res chain seq x y z
N MET A 1 -19.16 -24.99 24.47
CA MET A 1 -19.56 -24.77 23.07
C MET A 1 -18.52 -23.81 22.51
N PRO A 2 -17.66 -24.22 21.57
CA PRO A 2 -16.72 -23.29 20.97
C PRO A 2 -17.47 -22.40 19.99
N ASP A 3 -17.31 -21.08 20.14
CA ASP A 3 -17.83 -20.06 19.23
C ASP A 3 -17.34 -20.35 17.81
N GLN A 4 -18.28 -20.52 16.88
CA GLN A 4 -17.97 -20.47 15.46
C GLN A 4 -17.56 -19.03 15.12
N PRO A 5 -16.45 -18.80 14.39
CA PRO A 5 -16.16 -17.47 13.88
C PRO A 5 -17.33 -17.04 12.99
N GLY A 6 -17.95 -15.92 13.36
CA GLY A 6 -19.11 -15.39 12.66
C GLY A 6 -18.76 -15.16 11.20
N GLN A 7 -19.45 -15.87 10.28
CA GLN A 7 -19.46 -15.46 8.89
C GLN A 7 -19.94 -14.02 8.85
N PRO A 8 -19.28 -13.13 8.08
CA PRO A 8 -19.74 -11.77 7.98
C PRO A 8 -21.18 -11.76 7.48
N ASP A 9 -22.01 -10.95 8.16
CA ASP A 9 -23.43 -10.87 7.88
C ASP A 9 -23.63 -10.56 6.39
N GLN A 10 -24.56 -11.27 5.74
CA GLN A 10 -24.80 -11.17 4.31
C GLN A 10 -24.95 -9.71 3.79
N PRO A 11 -25.62 -8.79 4.52
CA PRO A 11 -25.72 -7.39 4.13
C PRO A 11 -24.36 -6.66 4.07
N TYR A 12 -23.39 -7.09 4.88
CA TYR A 12 -22.07 -6.49 4.90
C TYR A 12 -21.26 -6.90 3.66
N ARG A 13 -21.28 -8.19 3.28
CA ARG A 13 -20.65 -8.65 2.03
C ARG A 13 -21.24 -7.95 0.80
N GLU A 14 -22.56 -7.83 0.74
CA GLU A 14 -23.24 -7.09 -0.33
C GLU A 14 -22.82 -5.61 -0.38
N ALA A 15 -22.55 -4.97 0.77
CA ALA A 15 -22.03 -3.62 0.81
C ALA A 15 -20.58 -3.54 0.27
N GLN A 16 -19.72 -4.49 0.63
CA GLN A 16 -18.35 -4.58 0.10
C GLN A 16 -18.33 -4.80 -1.41
N ASP A 17 -19.21 -5.66 -1.91
CA ASP A 17 -19.32 -5.94 -3.34
C ASP A 17 -19.83 -4.72 -4.13
N ARG A 18 -20.71 -3.90 -3.55
CA ARG A 18 -21.09 -2.59 -4.13
C ARG A 18 -19.93 -1.60 -4.18
N MET A 19 -18.99 -1.69 -3.24
CA MET A 19 -17.80 -0.83 -3.19
C MET A 19 -16.68 -1.34 -4.12
N ARG A 20 -16.62 -2.65 -4.40
CA ARG A 20 -15.74 -3.23 -5.43
C ARG A 20 -16.16 -2.63 -6.77
N HIS A 21 -15.21 -1.97 -7.43
CA HIS A 21 -15.45 -1.24 -8.66
C HIS A 21 -15.81 -2.19 -9.82
N THR A 22 -17.07 -2.61 -9.87
CA THR A 22 -17.66 -3.28 -11.02
C THR A 22 -18.56 -2.24 -11.66
N PRO A 23 -18.19 -1.63 -12.80
CA PRO A 23 -19.13 -0.80 -13.52
C PRO A 23 -20.31 -1.69 -13.92
N SER A 24 -21.43 -1.57 -13.20
CA SER A 24 -22.68 -2.19 -13.63
C SER A 24 -23.12 -1.48 -14.92
N PRO A 25 -23.57 -2.21 -15.94
CA PRO A 25 -24.25 -1.61 -17.09
C PRO A 25 -25.67 -1.22 -16.67
N GLU A 26 -25.82 -0.37 -15.65
CA GLU A 26 -27.05 0.40 -15.52
C GLU A 26 -27.01 1.47 -16.61
N GLU A 27 -28.13 1.64 -17.32
CA GLU A 27 -28.30 2.80 -18.19
C GLU A 27 -27.92 4.03 -17.35
N PRO A 28 -26.90 4.82 -17.77
CA PRO A 28 -26.54 5.99 -17.03
C PRO A 28 -27.78 6.85 -16.93
N ALA A 29 -28.20 7.20 -15.71
CA ALA A 29 -29.06 8.34 -15.50
C ALA A 29 -28.52 9.45 -16.39
N ALA A 30 -29.40 10.10 -17.17
CA ALA A 30 -29.00 11.06 -18.20
C ALA A 30 -27.84 11.90 -17.65
N PRO A 31 -26.67 11.89 -18.31
CA PRO A 31 -25.49 12.52 -17.75
C PRO A 31 -25.87 13.92 -17.34
N LEU A 32 -25.55 14.28 -16.08
CA LEU A 32 -25.61 15.68 -15.67
C LEU A 32 -24.93 16.46 -16.81
N PRO A 33 -25.56 17.53 -17.33
CA PRO A 33 -24.98 18.28 -18.44
C PRO A 33 -23.53 18.54 -18.08
N ALA A 34 -22.60 18.18 -18.97
CA ALA A 34 -21.19 18.39 -18.73
C ALA A 34 -21.03 19.84 -18.30
N GLY A 35 -20.79 20.06 -17.01
CA GLY A 35 -20.47 21.38 -16.52
C GLY A 35 -19.25 21.83 -17.31
N GLU A 36 -19.26 23.05 -17.82
CA GLU A 36 -18.03 23.62 -18.37
C GLU A 36 -16.92 23.42 -17.34
N ALA A 37 -15.75 22.96 -17.78
CA ALA A 37 -14.59 22.79 -16.92
C ALA A 37 -14.30 24.13 -16.23
N GLY A 38 -14.80 24.27 -15.01
CA GLY A 38 -14.65 25.48 -14.22
C GLY A 38 -13.23 25.61 -13.72
N PRO A 39 -12.79 26.80 -13.31
CA PRO A 39 -11.47 26.96 -12.70
C PRO A 39 -11.31 26.03 -11.49
N LEU A 40 -10.06 25.63 -11.22
CA LEU A 40 -9.69 24.93 -9.99
C LEU A 40 -10.25 25.73 -8.79
N ASN A 41 -10.97 25.07 -7.90
CA ASN A 41 -11.57 25.72 -6.74
C ASN A 41 -10.52 25.89 -5.63
N ASP A 42 -9.57 26.78 -5.88
CA ASP A 42 -8.44 27.09 -5.02
C ASP A 42 -8.89 27.87 -3.77
N GLN A 43 -8.49 27.42 -2.58
CA GLN A 43 -8.83 28.05 -1.30
C GLN A 43 -8.31 29.49 -1.20
N GLY A 44 -7.26 29.85 -1.94
CA GLY A 44 -6.74 31.22 -2.00
C GLY A 44 -7.54 32.16 -2.92
N SER A 45 -8.49 31.63 -3.71
CA SER A 45 -9.25 32.40 -4.70
C SER A 45 -10.45 33.12 -4.09
N PRO A 46 -10.79 34.36 -4.52
CA PRO A 46 -12.06 35.00 -4.16
C PRO A 46 -13.29 34.25 -4.71
N GLU A 47 -13.09 33.35 -5.68
CA GLU A 47 -14.11 32.47 -6.25
C GLU A 47 -14.15 31.09 -5.57
N PHE A 48 -13.54 30.94 -4.40
CA PHE A 48 -13.60 29.70 -3.63
C PHE A 48 -15.03 29.39 -3.17
N ASN A 49 -15.50 28.18 -3.46
CA ASN A 49 -16.82 27.66 -3.10
C ASN A 49 -16.68 26.34 -2.34
N VAL A 50 -17.42 26.13 -1.25
CA VAL A 50 -17.47 24.84 -0.54
C VAL A 50 -18.83 24.19 -0.77
N GLY A 51 -18.87 23.08 -1.49
CA GLY A 51 -20.12 22.43 -1.90
C GLY A 51 -21.03 23.32 -2.78
N GLY A 52 -22.20 22.79 -3.16
CA GLY A 52 -23.26 23.60 -3.79
C GLY A 52 -23.05 24.02 -5.25
N VAL A 53 -21.97 23.58 -5.91
CA VAL A 53 -21.80 23.72 -7.36
C VAL A 53 -22.05 22.36 -8.01
N GLU A 54 -23.12 22.23 -8.78
CA GLU A 54 -23.40 21.03 -9.58
C GLU A 54 -22.36 20.92 -10.70
N ARG A 55 -21.31 20.14 -10.46
CA ARG A 55 -20.31 19.77 -11.47
C ARG A 55 -19.86 18.33 -11.26
N ALA A 56 -19.79 17.56 -12.34
CA ALA A 56 -19.15 16.25 -12.35
C ALA A 56 -17.65 16.47 -12.63
N LEU A 57 -16.80 16.14 -11.66
CA LEU A 57 -15.34 16.24 -11.80
C LEU A 57 -14.79 14.91 -12.33
N SER A 58 -13.91 14.97 -13.33
CA SER A 58 -13.12 13.81 -13.76
C SER A 58 -12.17 13.34 -12.64
N PRO A 59 -11.68 12.08 -12.65
CA PRO A 59 -10.75 11.59 -11.63
C PRO A 59 -9.51 12.48 -11.43
N LYS A 60 -8.98 13.04 -12.53
CA LYS A 60 -7.89 14.01 -12.49
C LYS A 60 -8.28 15.29 -11.75
N GLU A 61 -9.42 15.89 -12.09
CA GLU A 61 -9.87 17.13 -11.45
C GLU A 61 -10.23 16.92 -9.97
N GLN A 62 -10.77 15.75 -9.61
CA GLN A 62 -10.98 15.38 -8.20
C GLN A 62 -9.66 15.32 -7.43
N LEU A 63 -8.63 14.71 -8.02
CA LEU A 63 -7.30 14.67 -7.44
C LEU A 63 -6.68 16.07 -7.30
N GLU A 64 -6.72 16.88 -8.35
CA GLU A 64 -6.21 18.27 -8.31
C GLU A 64 -6.90 19.09 -7.21
N GLN A 65 -8.22 18.91 -7.06
CA GLN A 65 -9.00 19.57 -6.03
C GLN A 65 -8.60 19.12 -4.62
N LEU A 66 -8.39 17.82 -4.43
CA LEU A 66 -7.95 17.24 -3.16
C LEU A 66 -6.54 17.73 -2.79
N ILE A 67 -5.59 17.69 -3.73
CA ILE A 67 -4.21 18.16 -3.52
C ILE A 67 -4.20 19.64 -3.14
N SER A 68 -4.97 20.48 -3.84
CA SER A 68 -5.07 21.92 -3.54
C SER A 68 -5.47 22.16 -2.08
N TYR A 69 -6.52 21.48 -1.60
CA TYR A 69 -6.97 21.61 -0.21
C TYR A 69 -5.97 21.03 0.80
N MET A 70 -5.41 19.85 0.50
CA MET A 70 -4.45 19.18 1.36
C MET A 70 -3.20 20.04 1.57
N ASN A 71 -2.64 20.61 0.51
CA ASN A 71 -1.47 21.48 0.60
C ASN A 71 -1.73 22.77 1.39
N ALA A 72 -2.94 23.32 1.30
CA ALA A 72 -3.31 24.53 2.03
C ALA A 72 -3.60 24.27 3.52
N THR A 73 -4.13 23.10 3.87
CA THR A 73 -4.66 22.82 5.23
C THR A 73 -3.73 21.91 6.06
N TYR A 74 -3.03 20.99 5.41
CA TYR A 74 -2.20 19.97 6.05
C TYR A 74 -0.78 20.01 5.45
N PRO A 75 0.07 20.98 5.86
CA PRO A 75 1.42 21.07 5.33
C PRO A 75 2.19 19.77 5.61
N ALA A 76 2.81 19.23 4.56
CA ALA A 76 3.64 18.04 4.66
C ALA A 76 4.95 18.38 5.41
N PRO A 77 5.45 17.48 6.28
CA PRO A 77 6.75 17.65 6.91
C PRO A 77 7.89 17.45 5.91
N ASP A 78 9.12 17.78 6.30
CA ASP A 78 10.32 17.44 5.53
C ASP A 78 10.52 15.91 5.55
N THR A 79 10.46 15.28 4.39
CA THR A 79 10.54 13.81 4.25
C THR A 79 11.73 13.22 3.47
N PRO A 80 12.69 13.98 2.88
CA PRO A 80 13.91 13.39 2.37
C PRO A 80 14.70 12.67 3.48
N PRO A 81 15.38 11.55 3.16
CA PRO A 81 16.19 10.84 4.14
C PRO A 81 17.46 11.64 4.53
N PRO A 82 18.09 11.31 5.67
CA PRO A 82 19.30 12.00 6.14
C PRO A 82 20.46 12.01 5.13
N TRP A 83 20.64 10.94 4.36
CA TRP A 83 21.70 10.83 3.35
C TRP A 83 21.42 11.62 2.07
N GLU A 84 20.20 12.09 1.85
CA GLU A 84 19.85 13.06 0.79
C GLU A 84 19.85 14.50 1.31
N GLY A 85 20.34 14.73 2.54
CA GLY A 85 20.38 16.04 3.19
C GLY A 85 19.07 16.44 3.87
N GLY A 86 18.13 15.51 4.03
CA GLY A 86 16.90 15.73 4.78
C GLY A 86 17.18 15.98 6.26
N THR A 87 16.38 16.84 6.88
CA THR A 87 16.51 17.24 8.28
C THR A 87 15.24 17.01 9.10
N GLY A 88 14.21 16.45 8.47
CA GLY A 88 12.92 16.16 9.10
C GLY A 88 12.98 15.14 10.23
N ASP A 89 12.07 15.31 11.19
CA ASP A 89 11.83 14.35 12.27
C ASP A 89 11.06 13.14 11.72
N PRO A 90 11.61 11.90 11.76
CA PRO A 90 10.90 10.71 11.30
C PRO A 90 9.55 10.52 12.03
N ALA A 91 9.47 10.89 13.31
CA ALA A 91 8.22 10.78 14.07
C ALA A 91 7.16 11.78 13.59
N GLU A 92 7.56 12.94 13.07
CA GLU A 92 6.63 13.90 12.47
C GLU A 92 6.11 13.40 11.13
N ALA A 93 6.99 12.87 10.28
CA ALA A 93 6.60 12.23 9.03
C ALA A 93 5.64 11.05 9.28
N ASP A 94 5.91 10.22 10.28
CA ASP A 94 5.05 9.08 10.62
C ASP A 94 3.70 9.52 11.18
N ARG A 95 3.65 10.56 12.02
CA ARG A 95 2.38 11.18 12.45
C ARG A 95 1.59 11.74 11.27
N TYR A 96 2.26 12.41 10.32
CA TYR A 96 1.59 12.93 9.14
C TYR A 96 0.96 11.81 8.32
N MET A 97 1.72 10.74 8.05
CA MET A 97 1.25 9.59 7.30
C MET A 97 0.14 8.83 8.03
N GLY A 98 0.28 8.60 9.34
CA GLY A 98 -0.74 7.90 10.14
C GLY A 98 -2.11 8.57 10.11
N HIS A 99 -2.16 9.91 10.00
CA HIS A 99 -3.40 10.66 9.88
C HIS A 99 -3.85 10.90 8.43
N LEU A 100 -3.10 10.44 7.44
CA LEU A 100 -3.34 10.80 6.04
C LEU A 100 -4.69 10.29 5.54
N ALA A 101 -5.09 9.08 5.90
CA ALA A 101 -6.38 8.50 5.50
C ALA A 101 -7.57 9.34 6.01
N ASP A 102 -7.53 9.77 7.27
CA ASP A 102 -8.56 10.63 7.87
C ASP A 102 -8.59 12.02 7.21
N ARG A 103 -7.41 12.59 6.94
CA ARG A 103 -7.29 13.90 6.27
C ARG A 103 -7.80 13.85 4.84
N ILE A 104 -7.48 12.80 4.10
CA ILE A 104 -8.01 12.55 2.75
C ILE A 104 -9.53 12.43 2.82
N THR A 105 -10.07 11.61 3.73
CA THR A 105 -11.52 11.44 3.90
C THR A 105 -12.20 12.78 4.18
N HIS A 106 -11.69 13.55 5.14
CA HIS A 106 -12.21 14.87 5.50
C HIS A 106 -12.15 15.86 4.33
N ALA A 107 -11.01 15.94 3.65
CA ALA A 107 -10.84 16.81 2.49
C ALA A 107 -11.76 16.38 1.33
N SER A 108 -11.93 15.08 1.08
CA SER A 108 -12.85 14.57 0.05
C SER A 108 -14.30 14.92 0.38
N MET A 109 -14.74 14.82 1.64
CA MET A 109 -16.09 15.23 2.04
C MET A 109 -16.35 16.72 1.79
N LEU A 110 -15.37 17.59 2.04
CA LEU A 110 -15.50 19.03 1.84
C LEU A 110 -15.42 19.43 0.36
N MET A 111 -14.49 18.82 -0.37
CA MET A 111 -14.10 19.28 -1.71
C MET A 111 -14.83 18.56 -2.84
N LEU A 112 -15.14 17.28 -2.64
CA LEU A 112 -15.84 16.44 -3.61
C LEU A 112 -17.32 16.25 -3.24
N GLY A 113 -17.69 16.63 -2.02
CA GLY A 113 -19.06 16.62 -1.50
C GLY A 113 -19.37 15.37 -0.67
N SER A 114 -20.14 15.55 0.42
CA SER A 114 -20.46 14.49 1.38
C SER A 114 -21.45 13.44 0.88
N GLY A 115 -22.02 13.61 -0.31
CA GLY A 115 -22.93 12.64 -0.94
C GLY A 115 -22.23 11.48 -1.64
N LEU A 116 -20.90 11.52 -1.78
CA LEU A 116 -20.09 10.44 -2.36
C LEU A 116 -19.60 9.46 -1.28
N ASP A 117 -19.23 8.25 -1.69
CA ASP A 117 -18.63 7.26 -0.80
C ASP A 117 -17.13 7.51 -0.60
N HIS A 118 -16.80 8.12 0.55
CA HIS A 118 -15.43 8.43 0.95
C HIS A 118 -14.79 7.37 1.85
N THR A 119 -15.35 6.15 1.91
CA THR A 119 -14.83 5.09 2.78
C THR A 119 -13.45 4.62 2.32
N MET A 120 -12.43 4.72 3.18
CA MET A 120 -11.09 4.22 2.87
C MET A 120 -11.04 2.68 2.83
N PRO A 121 -10.09 2.06 2.10
CA PRO A 121 -10.07 0.61 1.87
C PRO A 121 -10.05 -0.22 3.15
N GLY A 122 -9.27 0.18 4.15
CA GLY A 122 -9.23 -0.50 5.45
C GLY A 122 -10.59 -0.59 6.16
N VAL A 123 -11.44 0.43 6.02
CA VAL A 123 -12.80 0.43 6.58
C VAL A 123 -13.77 -0.32 5.68
N ALA A 124 -13.69 -0.11 4.38
CA ALA A 124 -14.55 -0.78 3.40
C ALA A 124 -14.37 -2.30 3.45
N TYR A 125 -13.13 -2.76 3.59
CA TYR A 125 -12.77 -4.14 3.31
C TYR A 125 -12.11 -4.88 4.48
N GLY A 126 -11.36 -4.17 5.33
CA GLY A 126 -10.52 -4.76 6.37
C GLY A 126 -11.23 -5.11 7.68
N MET A 127 -12.44 -4.61 7.92
CA MET A 127 -13.13 -4.78 9.22
C MET A 127 -13.53 -6.22 9.54
N ASN A 128 -13.59 -7.09 8.53
CA ASN A 128 -13.96 -8.51 8.66
C ASN A 128 -12.78 -9.46 8.83
N ILE A 129 -11.55 -8.94 8.95
CA ILE A 129 -10.39 -9.79 9.13
C ILE A 129 -10.60 -10.73 10.33
N ALA A 130 -10.54 -12.04 10.09
CA ALA A 130 -10.98 -13.02 11.08
C ALA A 130 -10.03 -13.12 12.27
N LYS A 131 -8.73 -12.98 12.04
CA LYS A 131 -7.74 -13.02 13.11
C LYS A 131 -6.55 -12.13 12.81
N ILE A 132 -6.17 -11.34 13.80
CA ILE A 132 -4.90 -10.61 13.85
C ILE A 132 -4.02 -11.27 14.89
N ARG A 133 -2.76 -11.54 14.55
CA ARG A 133 -1.77 -12.09 15.45
C ARG A 133 -0.51 -11.26 15.43
N ASP A 134 -0.14 -10.68 16.56
CA ASP A 134 1.22 -10.19 16.73
C ASP A 134 2.17 -11.39 16.86
N LEU A 135 3.29 -11.33 16.14
CA LEU A 135 4.43 -12.22 16.30
C LEU A 135 5.44 -11.43 17.13
N PRO A 136 5.43 -11.61 18.47
CA PRO A 136 6.27 -10.80 19.36
C PRO A 136 7.75 -10.99 19.08
N ALA A 137 8.14 -12.11 18.48
CA ALA A 137 9.40 -12.18 17.79
C ALA A 137 9.45 -13.35 16.79
N LEU A 138 9.96 -13.08 15.59
CA LEU A 138 10.63 -14.11 14.80
C LEU A 138 11.91 -14.64 15.52
N SER A 139 12.24 -14.18 16.73
CA SER A 139 13.36 -14.68 17.54
C SER A 139 13.08 -16.03 18.23
N ASP A 140 11.84 -16.54 18.19
CA ASP A 140 11.56 -17.95 18.50
C ASP A 140 12.01 -18.89 17.36
N ILE A 141 12.54 -18.35 16.25
CA ILE A 141 13.32 -19.13 15.28
C ILE A 141 14.65 -19.52 15.97
N PRO A 142 14.95 -20.82 16.12
CA PRO A 142 16.00 -21.34 17.02
C PRO A 142 17.44 -20.80 16.86
N ASP A 143 17.75 -20.06 15.79
CA ASP A 143 19.13 -19.76 15.37
C ASP A 143 19.63 -18.33 15.64
N THR A 144 18.87 -17.45 16.31
CA THR A 144 19.36 -16.06 16.60
C THR A 144 19.11 -15.56 18.03
N PRO A 145 19.77 -16.12 19.07
CA PRO A 145 19.76 -15.54 20.41
C PRO A 145 20.51 -14.19 20.42
N GLY A 146 19.83 -13.11 20.82
CA GLY A 146 20.45 -11.78 21.05
C GLY A 146 20.23 -10.73 19.96
N GLU A 147 19.48 -11.06 18.90
CA GLU A 147 19.06 -10.08 17.88
C GLU A 147 17.77 -9.35 18.29
N PRO A 148 17.57 -8.09 17.86
CA PRO A 148 16.37 -7.32 18.19
C PRO A 148 15.10 -8.06 17.77
N GLU A 149 14.06 -7.95 18.60
CA GLU A 149 12.75 -8.53 18.31
C GLU A 149 12.21 -7.97 16.98
N LEU A 150 12.12 -8.82 15.96
CA LEU A 150 11.46 -8.47 14.71
C LEU A 150 9.96 -8.49 14.96
N LEU A 151 9.36 -7.30 14.98
CA LEU A 151 7.93 -7.12 15.15
C LEU A 151 7.23 -7.40 13.83
N ALA A 152 6.35 -8.40 13.84
CA ALA A 152 5.52 -8.72 12.69
C ALA A 152 4.07 -8.96 13.12
N ARG A 153 3.14 -8.78 12.19
CA ARG A 153 1.72 -9.03 12.42
C ARG A 153 1.13 -9.85 11.29
N VAL A 154 0.41 -10.92 11.63
CA VAL A 154 -0.26 -11.77 10.65
C VAL A 154 -1.75 -11.44 10.61
N PHE A 155 -2.24 -11.12 9.42
CA PHE A 155 -3.63 -10.90 9.08
C PHE A 155 -4.18 -12.16 8.40
N VAL A 156 -5.05 -12.89 9.10
CA VAL A 156 -5.70 -14.09 8.59
C VAL A 156 -7.12 -13.73 8.14
N PRO A 157 -7.44 -13.89 6.85
CA PRO A 157 -8.77 -13.58 6.33
C PRO A 157 -9.82 -14.58 6.78
N SER A 158 -11.10 -14.20 6.64
CA SER A 158 -12.24 -15.05 7.00
C SER A 158 -12.35 -16.33 6.16
N SER A 159 -11.80 -16.33 4.94
CA SER A 159 -11.81 -17.45 4.01
C SER A 159 -10.40 -17.71 3.42
N PRO A 160 -9.46 -18.29 4.19
CA PRO A 160 -8.06 -18.41 3.77
C PRO A 160 -7.82 -19.47 2.68
N THR A 161 -7.00 -19.14 1.68
CA THR A 161 -6.77 -19.96 0.45
C THR A 161 -5.40 -20.67 0.40
N ARG A 162 -4.76 -20.89 1.56
CA ARG A 162 -3.35 -21.36 1.70
C ARG A 162 -2.29 -20.49 1.02
N ARG A 163 -2.67 -19.41 0.34
CA ARG A 163 -1.75 -18.39 -0.18
C ARG A 163 -1.25 -17.51 0.94
N TRP A 164 0.01 -17.11 0.85
CA TRP A 164 0.63 -16.19 1.79
C TRP A 164 1.29 -15.01 1.07
N ALA A 165 1.33 -13.88 1.75
CA ALA A 165 2.16 -12.76 1.34
C ALA A 165 2.94 -12.17 2.52
N VAL A 166 4.06 -11.50 2.22
CA VAL A 166 4.76 -10.63 3.17
C VAL A 166 4.64 -9.20 2.69
N SER A 167 4.06 -8.31 3.52
CA SER A 167 3.96 -6.88 3.23
C SER A 167 5.11 -6.07 3.84
N LEU A 168 5.62 -5.13 3.04
CA LEU A 168 6.77 -4.28 3.34
C LEU A 168 6.35 -2.82 3.17
N HIS A 169 6.22 -2.13 4.29
CA HIS A 169 5.69 -0.76 4.35
C HIS A 169 6.57 0.27 3.61
N PRO A 170 6.02 1.43 3.21
CA PRO A 170 6.82 2.52 2.65
C PRO A 170 7.56 3.30 3.76
N GLY A 171 8.41 4.26 3.38
CA GLY A 171 9.08 5.14 4.36
C GLY A 171 10.56 5.43 4.07
N GLY A 172 11.02 5.22 2.84
CA GLY A 172 12.40 5.50 2.44
C GLY A 172 13.45 4.62 3.13
N LEU A 173 13.04 3.51 3.76
CA LEU A 173 13.86 2.65 4.64
C LEU A 173 14.35 3.32 5.94
N TRP A 174 13.95 4.55 6.26
CA TRP A 174 14.42 5.29 7.45
C TRP A 174 13.30 5.74 8.41
N ARG A 175 12.05 5.59 7.97
CA ARG A 175 10.82 5.89 8.73
C ARG A 175 9.70 4.95 8.29
N GLY A 176 8.48 5.22 8.73
CA GLY A 176 7.28 4.48 8.34
C GLY A 176 6.87 3.40 9.33
N SER A 177 7.66 3.21 10.40
CA SER A 177 7.29 2.35 11.53
C SER A 177 6.35 3.08 12.50
N GLY A 178 5.82 2.38 13.50
CA GLY A 178 4.95 2.99 14.51
C GLY A 178 3.57 3.42 13.96
N ILE A 179 3.15 4.66 14.21
CA ILE A 179 1.76 5.09 13.94
C ILE A 179 1.39 5.08 12.45
N SER A 180 2.35 5.38 11.56
CA SER A 180 2.15 5.27 10.11
C SER A 180 1.88 3.81 9.73
N LEU A 181 2.66 2.88 10.27
CA LEU A 181 2.45 1.45 10.02
C LEU A 181 1.04 1.01 10.47
N GLU A 182 0.63 1.42 11.67
CA GLU A 182 -0.65 1.03 12.28
C GLU A 182 -1.88 1.64 11.61
N GLN A 183 -1.83 2.92 11.24
CA GLN A 183 -3.02 3.68 10.83
C GLN A 183 -3.09 3.94 9.32
N HIS A 184 -1.96 3.84 8.60
CA HIS A 184 -1.92 4.06 7.16
C HIS A 184 -1.72 2.77 6.37
N TRP A 185 -0.72 1.95 6.75
CA TRP A 185 -0.35 0.78 5.95
C TRP A 185 -1.15 -0.48 6.30
N ARG A 186 -1.18 -0.87 7.58
CA ARG A 186 -1.86 -2.09 8.05
C ARG A 186 -3.35 -2.18 7.73
N PRO A 187 -4.13 -1.08 7.69
CA PRO A 187 -5.53 -1.15 7.27
C PRO A 187 -5.68 -1.60 5.81
N ASP A 188 -4.81 -1.12 4.90
CA ASP A 188 -4.79 -1.54 3.51
C ASP A 188 -4.32 -3.00 3.37
N VAL A 189 -3.38 -3.44 4.22
CA VAL A 189 -2.96 -4.85 4.28
C VAL A 189 -4.11 -5.76 4.74
N ALA A 190 -4.83 -5.38 5.79
CA ALA A 190 -5.99 -6.15 6.27
C ALA A 190 -7.09 -6.23 5.21
N ALA A 191 -7.35 -5.13 4.50
CA ALA A 191 -8.28 -5.09 3.37
C ALA A 191 -7.88 -6.05 2.24
N ALA A 192 -6.61 -6.00 1.80
CA ALA A 192 -6.12 -6.90 0.75
C ALA A 192 -6.17 -8.37 1.18
N ALA A 193 -5.84 -8.68 2.44
CA ALA A 193 -5.92 -10.04 3.00
C ALA A 193 -7.36 -10.56 2.93
N GLU A 194 -8.32 -9.79 3.47
CA GLU A 194 -9.73 -10.20 3.51
C GLU A 194 -10.33 -10.37 2.10
N LEU A 195 -10.05 -9.44 1.18
CA LEU A 195 -10.60 -9.49 -0.18
C LEU A 195 -10.05 -10.65 -1.02
N SER A 196 -8.78 -11.03 -0.80
CA SER A 196 -8.09 -12.05 -1.59
C SER A 196 -8.18 -13.45 -0.99
N GLY A 197 -8.49 -13.57 0.30
CA GLY A 197 -8.33 -14.82 1.03
C GLY A 197 -6.86 -15.22 1.24
N THR A 198 -5.90 -14.32 1.00
CA THR A 198 -4.46 -14.55 1.27
C THR A 198 -4.14 -14.18 2.71
N THR A 199 -3.39 -15.04 3.42
CA THR A 199 -2.85 -14.66 4.74
C THR A 199 -1.66 -13.74 4.55
N ILE A 200 -1.65 -12.55 5.16
CA ILE A 200 -0.56 -11.59 4.97
C ILE A 200 0.20 -11.39 6.28
N LEU A 201 1.52 -11.58 6.24
CA LEU A 201 2.45 -11.19 7.29
C LEU A 201 2.99 -9.80 6.98
N ASP A 202 2.65 -8.82 7.80
CA ASP A 202 3.23 -7.49 7.76
C ASP A 202 4.48 -7.41 8.63
N LEU A 203 5.60 -7.00 8.04
CA LEU A 203 6.90 -6.93 8.70
C LEU A 203 7.28 -5.48 9.01
N ASP A 204 7.46 -5.17 10.30
CA ASP A 204 8.10 -3.93 10.76
C ASP A 204 9.62 -4.14 10.75
N TYR A 205 10.21 -3.98 9.57
CA TYR A 205 11.62 -4.28 9.34
C TYR A 205 12.53 -3.19 9.96
N PRO A 206 13.78 -3.52 10.34
CA PRO A 206 14.71 -2.54 10.88
C PRO A 206 14.96 -1.36 9.92
N LEU A 207 15.11 -0.15 10.47
CA LEU A 207 15.27 1.07 9.68
C LEU A 207 16.72 1.57 9.66
N LEU A 208 17.10 2.18 8.55
CA LEU A 208 18.37 2.88 8.35
C LEU A 208 18.37 4.25 9.07
N PRO A 209 19.52 4.76 9.53
CA PRO A 209 20.84 4.12 9.53
C PRO A 209 21.08 3.19 10.73
N GLY A 210 20.04 2.89 11.53
CA GLY A 210 20.14 2.01 12.71
C GLY A 210 20.47 0.55 12.36
N ALA A 211 20.23 0.17 11.10
CA ALA A 211 20.65 -1.08 10.48
C ALA A 211 21.36 -0.80 9.14
N THR A 212 21.92 -1.84 8.54
CA THR A 212 22.42 -1.90 7.16
C THR A 212 21.37 -2.54 6.24
N LEU A 213 21.45 -2.28 4.93
CA LEU A 213 20.52 -2.90 3.97
C LEU A 213 20.60 -4.43 3.98
N ASP A 214 21.76 -5.01 4.27
CA ASP A 214 21.91 -6.46 4.43
C ASP A 214 21.12 -7.00 5.62
N GLU A 215 21.12 -6.30 6.76
CA GLU A 215 20.31 -6.66 7.93
C GLU A 215 18.81 -6.51 7.65
N VAL A 216 18.41 -5.46 6.91
CA VAL A 216 17.01 -5.28 6.49
C VAL A 216 16.56 -6.43 5.58
N VAL A 217 17.33 -6.77 4.54
CA VAL A 217 17.00 -7.90 3.65
C VAL A 217 16.95 -9.22 4.41
N SER A 218 17.89 -9.43 5.34
CA SER A 218 17.91 -10.61 6.23
C SER A 218 16.61 -10.73 7.04
N SER A 219 16.06 -9.62 7.55
CA SER A 219 14.77 -9.64 8.26
C SER A 219 13.59 -10.09 7.38
N VAL A 220 13.58 -9.71 6.09
CA VAL A 220 12.58 -10.16 5.13
C VAL A 220 12.73 -11.66 4.85
N HIS A 221 13.96 -12.16 4.73
CA HIS A 221 14.20 -13.59 4.57
C HIS A 221 13.74 -14.40 5.78
N LYS A 222 13.91 -13.91 7.00
CA LYS A 222 13.35 -14.55 8.20
C LYS A 222 11.82 -14.61 8.18
N ALA A 223 11.17 -13.55 7.71
CA ALA A 223 9.72 -13.56 7.53
C ALA A 223 9.29 -14.58 6.46
N LEU A 224 10.03 -14.69 5.36
CA LEU A 224 9.80 -15.70 4.32
C LEU A 224 10.01 -17.12 4.84
N ASP A 225 11.03 -17.36 5.66
CA ASP A 225 11.29 -18.68 6.26
C ASP A 225 10.14 -19.08 7.22
N TYR A 226 9.62 -18.12 7.99
CA TYR A 226 8.41 -18.33 8.80
C TYR A 226 7.18 -18.68 7.96
N VAL A 227 6.97 -17.96 6.86
CA VAL A 227 5.88 -18.21 5.91
C VAL A 227 6.03 -19.58 5.26
N ALA A 228 7.23 -19.96 4.83
CA ALA A 228 7.50 -21.26 4.22
C ALA A 228 7.18 -22.43 5.18
N ALA A 229 7.45 -22.26 6.49
CA ALA A 229 7.08 -23.25 7.51
C ALA A 229 5.56 -23.46 7.66
N GLN A 230 4.73 -22.58 7.09
CA GLN A 230 3.27 -22.75 7.04
C GLN A 230 2.82 -23.59 5.83
N GLU A 231 3.76 -24.06 5.01
CA GLU A 231 3.52 -24.82 3.77
C GLU A 231 2.51 -24.11 2.84
N PRO A 232 2.81 -22.86 2.41
CA PRO A 232 1.91 -22.06 1.59
C PRO A 232 1.75 -22.66 0.19
N ALA A 233 0.58 -22.46 -0.42
CA ALA A 233 0.34 -22.84 -1.81
C ALA A 233 0.99 -21.87 -2.81
N SER A 234 1.24 -20.63 -2.39
CA SER A 234 2.06 -19.64 -3.10
C SER A 234 2.52 -18.55 -2.13
N VAL A 235 3.64 -17.89 -2.45
CA VAL A 235 4.22 -16.80 -1.65
C VAL A 235 4.42 -15.56 -2.51
N THR A 236 3.85 -14.42 -2.10
CA THR A 236 4.03 -13.12 -2.74
C THR A 236 4.74 -12.13 -1.82
N LEU A 237 5.65 -11.30 -2.33
CA LEU A 237 6.11 -10.10 -1.60
C LEU A 237 5.34 -8.88 -2.10
N TRP A 238 4.84 -8.08 -1.17
CA TRP A 238 4.18 -6.81 -1.48
C TRP A 238 4.93 -5.67 -0.82
N GLY A 239 5.42 -4.73 -1.61
CA GLY A 239 6.07 -3.53 -1.10
C GLY A 239 5.52 -2.25 -1.70
N ALA A 240 5.51 -1.18 -0.91
CA ALA A 240 5.19 0.17 -1.37
C ALA A 240 6.37 1.13 -1.27
N GLY A 241 6.55 2.03 -2.24
CA GLY A 241 7.67 2.98 -2.22
C GLY A 241 9.01 2.27 -2.14
N SER A 242 9.82 2.61 -1.14
CA SER A 242 11.09 1.91 -0.85
C SER A 242 10.91 0.45 -0.41
N GLY A 243 9.77 0.10 0.19
CA GLY A 243 9.42 -1.29 0.51
C GLY A 243 9.28 -2.15 -0.76
N ALA A 244 8.92 -1.54 -1.90
CA ALA A 244 8.91 -2.22 -3.19
C ALA A 244 10.33 -2.57 -3.66
N ALA A 245 11.30 -1.66 -3.47
CA ALA A 245 12.70 -1.94 -3.76
C ALA A 245 13.23 -3.09 -2.87
N LEU A 246 12.83 -3.10 -1.59
CA LEU A 246 13.15 -4.17 -0.64
C LEU A 246 12.54 -5.51 -1.07
N ALA A 247 11.29 -5.53 -1.55
CA ALA A 247 10.64 -6.73 -2.07
C ALA A 247 11.43 -7.35 -3.23
N VAL A 248 11.85 -6.52 -4.19
CA VAL A 248 12.63 -6.98 -5.35
C VAL A 248 14.00 -7.52 -4.92
N LEU A 249 14.69 -6.82 -4.01
CA LEU A 249 15.99 -7.28 -3.46
C LEU A 249 15.87 -8.63 -2.74
N ALA A 250 14.82 -8.81 -1.93
CA ALA A 250 14.62 -10.04 -1.19
C ALA A 250 14.29 -11.23 -2.12
N ALA A 251 13.53 -10.99 -3.19
CA ALA A 251 13.17 -12.00 -4.19
C ALA A 251 14.35 -12.50 -5.03
N GLU A 252 15.46 -11.77 -5.14
CA GLU A 252 16.65 -12.24 -5.85
C GLU A 252 17.26 -13.50 -5.21
N GLN A 253 17.17 -13.62 -3.88
CA GLN A 253 17.84 -14.66 -3.10
C GLN A 253 16.89 -15.75 -2.59
N ARG A 254 15.58 -15.59 -2.84
CA ARG A 254 14.52 -16.50 -2.41
C ARG A 254 13.48 -16.60 -3.51
N SER A 255 13.13 -17.81 -3.90
CA SER A 255 12.05 -18.04 -4.86
C SER A 255 10.72 -17.58 -4.24
N VAL A 256 10.08 -16.61 -4.87
CA VAL A 256 8.71 -16.17 -4.56
C VAL A 256 7.89 -16.24 -5.85
N ASP A 257 6.59 -16.49 -5.72
CA ASP A 257 5.71 -16.72 -6.87
C ASP A 257 5.20 -15.42 -7.50
N GLY A 258 5.21 -14.33 -6.72
CA GLY A 258 4.87 -13.02 -7.25
C GLY A 258 5.39 -11.85 -6.46
N LEU A 259 5.29 -10.67 -7.09
CA LEU A 259 5.56 -9.37 -6.52
C LEU A 259 4.36 -8.44 -6.70
N VAL A 260 4.05 -7.66 -5.68
CA VAL A 260 3.19 -6.47 -5.79
C VAL A 260 4.03 -5.25 -5.44
N LEU A 261 4.15 -4.32 -6.38
CA LEU A 261 5.02 -3.15 -6.28
C LEU A 261 4.16 -1.88 -6.38
N THR A 262 3.82 -1.27 -5.25
CA THR A 262 2.97 -0.08 -5.18
C THR A 262 3.80 1.21 -5.17
N ASN A 263 3.65 2.06 -6.19
CA ASN A 263 4.43 3.29 -6.40
C ASN A 263 5.93 3.06 -6.13
N PRO A 264 6.60 2.16 -6.87
CA PRO A 264 7.87 1.62 -6.44
C PRO A 264 9.02 2.63 -6.53
N GLY A 265 9.69 2.85 -5.40
CA GLY A 265 10.88 3.69 -5.29
C GLY A 265 12.18 2.94 -5.58
N LEU A 266 12.28 2.25 -6.72
CA LEU A 266 13.42 1.35 -7.02
C LEU A 266 14.79 2.05 -6.95
N GLY A 267 14.85 3.32 -7.35
CA GLY A 267 16.07 4.11 -7.29
C GLY A 267 16.50 4.54 -5.88
N SER A 268 15.72 4.25 -4.82
CA SER A 268 16.09 4.64 -3.45
C SER A 268 17.35 3.92 -2.95
N VAL A 269 17.60 2.71 -3.45
CA VAL A 269 18.77 1.90 -3.06
C VAL A 269 20.07 2.52 -3.56
N ASP A 270 20.10 3.04 -4.78
CA ASP A 270 21.31 3.63 -5.37
C ASP A 270 21.73 4.95 -4.69
N LYS A 271 20.78 5.60 -4.00
CA LYS A 271 21.03 6.83 -3.24
C LYS A 271 21.60 6.58 -1.84
N LEU A 272 21.61 5.32 -1.39
CA LEU A 272 22.15 4.98 -0.07
C LEU A 272 23.68 5.16 -0.03
N PRO A 273 24.23 5.65 1.10
CA PRO A 273 25.67 5.61 1.36
C PRO A 273 26.21 4.18 1.22
N ALA A 274 27.46 4.05 0.75
CA ALA A 274 28.06 2.74 0.46
C ALA A 274 28.12 1.84 1.70
N GLU A 275 28.32 2.43 2.87
CA GLU A 275 28.34 1.75 4.17
C GLU A 275 26.99 1.17 4.58
N LEU A 276 25.87 1.77 4.14
CA LEU A 276 24.52 1.26 4.40
C LEU A 276 24.05 0.31 3.29
N ARG A 277 24.43 0.60 2.04
CA ARG A 277 24.02 -0.16 0.85
C ARG A 277 24.78 -1.48 0.69
N GLY A 278 26.06 -1.49 1.04
CA GLY A 278 26.98 -2.55 0.65
C GLY A 278 27.09 -2.68 -0.87
N ASN A 279 27.05 -3.92 -1.37
CA ASN A 279 27.13 -4.23 -2.80
C ASN A 279 25.76 -4.47 -3.46
N ARG A 280 24.66 -4.16 -2.75
CA ARG A 280 23.30 -4.40 -3.23
C ARG A 280 22.94 -3.45 -4.37
N THR A 281 22.27 -4.01 -5.38
CA THR A 281 21.64 -3.28 -6.48
C THR A 281 20.29 -3.92 -6.73
N VAL A 282 19.27 -3.12 -7.03
CA VAL A 282 17.94 -3.65 -7.33
C VAL A 282 17.99 -4.46 -8.65
N PRO A 283 17.56 -5.74 -8.64
CA PRO A 283 17.47 -6.56 -9.84
C PRO A 283 16.66 -5.90 -10.97
N ALA A 284 17.15 -6.07 -12.20
CA ALA A 284 16.46 -5.59 -13.40
C ALA A 284 15.09 -6.27 -13.58
N PRO A 285 14.12 -5.61 -14.25
CA PRO A 285 12.77 -6.13 -14.39
C PRO A 285 12.65 -7.49 -15.09
N SER A 286 13.65 -7.86 -15.91
CA SER A 286 13.74 -9.17 -16.56
C SER A 286 13.94 -10.33 -15.58
N ALA A 287 14.38 -10.06 -14.35
CA ALA A 287 14.54 -11.06 -13.30
C ALA A 287 13.31 -11.18 -12.38
N TRP A 288 12.30 -10.33 -12.54
CA TRP A 288 11.14 -10.35 -11.64
C TRP A 288 10.23 -11.55 -11.94
N PRO A 289 9.67 -12.20 -10.91
CA PRO A 289 8.60 -13.19 -11.10
C PRO A 289 7.33 -12.47 -11.61
N ARG A 290 6.20 -13.18 -11.64
CA ARG A 290 4.91 -12.56 -11.95
C ARG A 290 4.71 -11.33 -11.06
N THR A 291 4.49 -10.16 -11.67
CA THR A 291 4.52 -8.89 -10.93
C THR A 291 3.30 -8.04 -11.26
N LEU A 292 2.68 -7.45 -10.23
CA LEU A 292 1.79 -6.31 -10.37
C LEU A 292 2.58 -5.04 -10.02
N VAL A 293 2.64 -4.08 -10.93
CA VAL A 293 3.23 -2.76 -10.71
C VAL A 293 2.11 -1.73 -10.72
N GLN A 294 1.94 -1.03 -9.60
CA GLN A 294 0.96 0.05 -9.47
C GLN A 294 1.70 1.38 -9.49
N THR A 295 1.29 2.30 -10.36
CA THR A 295 1.96 3.60 -10.53
C THR A 295 0.98 4.76 -10.43
N ALA A 296 1.44 5.83 -9.78
CA ALA A 296 0.74 7.09 -9.69
C ALA A 296 1.02 7.96 -10.94
N LEU A 297 -0.02 8.38 -11.66
CA LEU A 297 0.12 9.23 -12.85
C LEU A 297 0.80 10.58 -12.55
N TYR A 298 0.66 11.06 -11.31
CA TYR A 298 1.21 12.34 -10.83
C TYR A 298 2.18 12.13 -9.67
N ASP A 299 2.96 11.03 -9.71
CA ASP A 299 3.98 10.77 -8.69
C ASP A 299 4.98 11.94 -8.61
N ASP A 300 5.11 12.49 -7.40
CA ASP A 300 5.94 13.64 -7.05
C ASP A 300 7.20 13.24 -6.29
N THR A 301 7.39 11.95 -6.02
CA THR A 301 8.42 11.41 -5.14
C THR A 301 9.37 10.47 -5.88
N THR A 302 8.83 9.62 -6.75
CA THR A 302 9.59 8.58 -7.46
C THR A 302 9.36 8.66 -8.97
N PRO A 303 10.41 8.46 -9.80
CA PRO A 303 10.22 8.40 -11.24
C PRO A 303 9.40 7.16 -11.60
N HIS A 304 8.66 7.24 -12.72
CA HIS A 304 7.95 6.09 -13.25
C HIS A 304 8.93 4.93 -13.52
N PRO A 305 8.65 3.72 -13.00
CA PRO A 305 9.56 2.58 -13.16
C PRO A 305 9.63 2.14 -14.62
N THR A 306 10.83 1.91 -15.13
CA THR A 306 11.01 1.28 -16.43
C THR A 306 10.69 -0.21 -16.32
N THR A 307 9.62 -0.66 -16.97
CA THR A 307 9.15 -2.06 -16.95
C THR A 307 9.22 -2.74 -18.32
N THR A 308 9.87 -2.13 -19.31
CA THR A 308 9.92 -2.61 -20.70
C THR A 308 10.48 -4.04 -20.86
N GLU A 309 11.33 -4.48 -19.93
CA GLU A 309 11.93 -5.81 -19.91
C GLU A 309 11.19 -6.80 -18.97
N ALA A 310 10.14 -6.33 -18.30
CA ALA A 310 9.39 -7.11 -17.31
C ALA A 310 8.30 -7.93 -18.01
N HIS A 311 8.70 -8.99 -18.72
CA HIS A 311 7.76 -9.83 -19.49
C HIS A 311 6.62 -10.46 -18.66
N ASN A 312 6.79 -10.55 -17.35
CA ASN A 312 5.81 -11.07 -16.40
C ASN A 312 5.14 -9.99 -15.54
N ALA A 313 5.32 -8.70 -15.86
CA ALA A 313 4.73 -7.60 -15.12
C ALA A 313 3.46 -7.06 -15.79
N THR A 314 2.43 -6.82 -14.98
CA THR A 314 1.26 -6.02 -15.35
C THR A 314 1.38 -4.66 -14.68
N VAL A 315 1.31 -3.59 -15.46
CA VAL A 315 1.34 -2.21 -14.96
C VAL A 315 -0.08 -1.65 -14.93
N ILE A 316 -0.48 -1.07 -13.81
CA ILE A 316 -1.76 -0.37 -13.65
C ILE A 316 -1.49 1.04 -13.13
N GLU A 317 -2.10 2.03 -13.80
CA GLU A 317 -1.96 3.44 -13.47
C GLU A 317 -3.19 3.97 -12.73
N TYR A 318 -2.93 4.85 -11.76
CA TYR A 318 -3.94 5.47 -10.88
C TYR A 318 -3.85 6.99 -10.93
N HIS A 319 -5.01 7.65 -10.80
CA HIS A 319 -5.09 9.10 -10.61
C HIS A 319 -4.74 9.43 -9.16
N SER A 320 -3.45 9.44 -8.87
CA SER A 320 -2.90 9.77 -7.56
C SER A 320 -1.56 10.49 -7.67
N THR A 321 -1.12 11.10 -6.57
CA THR A 321 0.30 11.35 -6.31
C THR A 321 0.95 10.10 -5.71
N HIS A 322 2.18 10.22 -5.21
CA HIS A 322 2.84 9.12 -4.51
C HIS A 322 2.03 8.61 -3.30
N THR A 323 1.34 9.52 -2.59
CA THR A 323 0.64 9.22 -1.32
C THR A 323 -0.82 9.66 -1.28
N ILE A 324 -1.24 10.60 -2.14
CA ILE A 324 -2.59 11.17 -2.13
C ILE A 324 -3.39 10.60 -3.30
N ALA A 325 -4.54 10.00 -3.01
CA ALA A 325 -5.54 9.58 -3.98
C ALA A 325 -6.93 9.83 -3.38
N THR A 326 -7.98 9.84 -4.21
CA THR A 326 -9.34 9.81 -3.69
C THR A 326 -9.61 8.48 -2.96
N PRO A 327 -10.60 8.41 -2.07
CA PRO A 327 -11.01 7.15 -1.45
C PRO A 327 -11.40 6.08 -2.49
N GLU A 328 -12.04 6.48 -3.58
CA GLU A 328 -12.41 5.58 -4.69
C GLU A 328 -11.19 4.99 -5.40
N GLU A 329 -10.22 5.80 -5.82
CA GLU A 329 -8.97 5.32 -6.43
C GLU A 329 -8.16 4.49 -5.44
N SER A 330 -8.18 4.83 -4.14
CA SER A 330 -7.55 4.01 -3.09
C SER A 330 -8.21 2.63 -2.99
N ARG A 331 -9.55 2.56 -3.05
CA ARG A 331 -10.29 1.29 -3.03
C ARG A 331 -9.97 0.46 -4.26
N ARG A 332 -9.97 1.07 -5.46
CA ARG A 332 -9.61 0.41 -6.71
C ARG A 332 -8.21 -0.21 -6.64
N ARG A 333 -7.22 0.56 -6.16
CA ARG A 333 -5.85 0.06 -5.99
C ARG A 333 -5.78 -1.18 -5.10
N ILE A 334 -6.50 -1.21 -3.98
CA ILE A 334 -6.51 -2.37 -3.08
C ILE A 334 -7.28 -3.55 -3.66
N CYS A 335 -8.35 -3.32 -4.44
CA CYS A 335 -9.01 -4.39 -5.20
C CYS A 335 -8.03 -5.04 -6.19
N ASP A 336 -7.27 -4.24 -6.94
CA ASP A 336 -6.29 -4.77 -7.90
C ASP A 336 -5.18 -5.60 -7.21
N VAL A 337 -4.72 -5.18 -6.02
CA VAL A 337 -3.80 -5.98 -5.20
C VAL A 337 -4.45 -7.30 -4.80
N ALA A 338 -5.69 -7.26 -4.30
CA ALA A 338 -6.38 -8.46 -3.84
C ALA A 338 -6.63 -9.46 -4.98
N ASP A 339 -7.04 -8.98 -6.15
CA ASP A 339 -7.28 -9.80 -7.34
C ASP A 339 -5.99 -10.46 -7.81
N PHE A 340 -4.86 -9.73 -7.80
CA PHE A 340 -3.56 -10.31 -8.08
C PHE A 340 -3.20 -11.40 -7.07
N LEU A 341 -3.27 -11.11 -5.77
CA LEU A 341 -2.95 -12.07 -4.70
C LEU A 341 -3.80 -13.35 -4.79
N ALA A 342 -5.09 -13.22 -5.13
CA ALA A 342 -5.98 -14.36 -5.30
C ALA A 342 -5.63 -15.22 -6.53
N ALA A 343 -5.00 -14.63 -7.54
CA ALA A 343 -4.68 -15.26 -8.81
C ALA A 343 -3.23 -15.77 -8.92
N VAL A 344 -2.34 -15.48 -7.97
CA VAL A 344 -0.96 -16.03 -7.98
C VAL A 344 -0.97 -17.48 -7.53
N ASP A 345 -0.49 -18.35 -8.42
CA ASP A 345 -0.26 -19.77 -8.16
C ASP A 345 1.25 -20.06 -8.14
N ALA A 346 1.64 -21.16 -7.49
CA ALA A 346 3.04 -21.58 -7.43
C ALA A 346 3.64 -21.73 -8.84
N THR A 347 4.80 -21.12 -9.05
CA THR A 347 5.55 -21.24 -10.30
C THR A 347 6.23 -22.61 -10.44
N ASN A 348 6.32 -23.38 -9.36
CA ASN A 348 6.70 -24.79 -9.35
C ASN A 348 5.91 -25.54 -8.26
N PRO A 349 5.14 -26.59 -8.58
CA PRO A 349 4.72 -27.54 -7.56
C PRO A 349 5.98 -28.28 -7.09
N TYR A 350 6.31 -28.13 -5.80
CA TYR A 350 7.38 -28.90 -5.16
C TYR A 350 7.26 -30.41 -5.42
#